data_AF-A0A813XH47-F1
#
_entry.id   AF-A0A813XH47-F1
#
_cell.length_a   1.000
_cell.length_b   1.000
_cell.length_c   1.000
_cell.angle_alpha   90.00
_cell.angle_beta   90.00
_cell.angle_gamma   90.00
#
_symmetry.space_group_name_H-M   'P 1'
#
loop_
_entity.id
_entity.type
_entity.pdbx_description
1 polymer ?
#
loop_
_entity_poly.entity_id
_entity_poly.type
_entity_poly.pdbx_seq_one_letter_code
_entity_poly.pdbx_strand_id
1 'polypeptide(L)'
;MILLVVSRNKKDVPNTETDQATSEQKTSMTTADIGNSTNLSMDRTSSGSTEDKSDHGNRSSEEEQEEEDDDEDEDEKNNTVDDLADEEEMRRHYVKKNENRRVSVAAERYNPEDDADSDSEQSHTYPKTSEQRQRLKDAVCHNLLFRTLEAKQIDQVLNAMWEKPVKQGETIIQQGDGGDNFYVIDTGVYEIYVSKQEDFSNPFKVGEYNQTGSFGELALMYNQPRSATIIASTDGILWVMGRQTFRKLVLKHAFRKRQLYENFLRDLTILQSLTDYERSNVADALIPVEYTENEVIIKQGDEGDRMFFIEDGECDIYMNEKFHKRLSKGDYFGELALLNHEPRSATVIAASSKVKLASLEVESFERLLGPCMDLIHRNTSKYLK
;
A
#
# COMPACT_ATOMS: atom_id res chain seq x y z
N MET A 1 -4.58 -5.42 -23.25
CA MET A 1 -5.59 -4.42 -23.69
C MET A 1 -6.27 -3.87 -22.44
N ILE A 2 -5.81 -2.72 -21.93
CA ILE A 2 -6.36 -2.08 -20.74
C ILE A 2 -6.77 -0.67 -21.14
N LEU A 3 -8.01 -0.31 -20.82
CA LEU A 3 -8.73 0.86 -21.29
C LEU A 3 -8.04 2.17 -20.86
N LEU A 4 -7.78 3.05 -21.84
CA LEU A 4 -7.62 4.48 -21.65
C LEU A 4 -8.96 5.08 -21.21
N VAL A 5 -9.08 5.48 -19.95
CA VAL A 5 -10.20 6.31 -19.48
C VAL A 5 -9.88 7.76 -19.81
N VAL A 6 -10.39 8.24 -20.93
CA VAL A 6 -10.40 9.68 -21.26
C VAL A 6 -11.61 10.30 -20.57
N SER A 7 -11.37 11.08 -19.51
CA SER A 7 -12.40 11.86 -18.83
C SER A 7 -12.83 13.02 -19.74
N ARG A 8 -14.09 13.02 -20.21
CA ARG A 8 -14.70 14.11 -20.98
C ARG A 8 -15.69 14.86 -20.08
N ASN A 9 -15.33 16.07 -19.66
CA ASN A 9 -16.25 17.01 -19.01
C ASN A 9 -17.22 17.61 -20.04
N LYS A 10 -18.52 17.28 -19.93
CA LYS A 10 -19.61 18.00 -20.60
C LYS A 10 -20.02 19.21 -19.75
N LYS A 11 -20.07 20.38 -20.38
CA LYS A 11 -20.65 21.61 -19.83
C LYS A 11 -22.17 21.53 -19.98
N ASP A 12 -22.90 21.66 -18.88
CA ASP A 12 -24.35 21.92 -18.91
C ASP A 12 -24.61 23.42 -18.71
N VAL A 13 -25.47 23.95 -19.59
CA VAL A 13 -26.01 25.31 -19.62
C VAL A 13 -27.26 25.35 -18.73
N PRO A 14 -27.54 26.44 -17.99
CA PRO A 14 -28.65 26.46 -17.03
C PRO A 14 -29.98 26.75 -17.72
N ASN A 15 -31.01 25.98 -17.36
CA ASN A 15 -32.41 26.31 -17.65
C ASN A 15 -33.03 27.00 -16.43
N THR A 16 -33.45 28.24 -16.64
CA THR A 16 -34.39 28.98 -15.81
C THR A 16 -35.81 28.53 -16.12
N GLU A 17 -36.61 28.19 -15.11
CA GLU A 17 -38.04 28.54 -15.05
C GLU A 17 -38.61 28.30 -13.63
N THR A 18 -39.21 29.38 -13.12
CA THR A 18 -40.35 29.51 -12.19
C THR A 18 -41.29 28.28 -12.19
N ASP A 19 -41.96 27.87 -11.11
CA ASP A 19 -42.83 28.66 -10.25
C ASP A 19 -43.42 27.79 -9.11
N GLN A 20 -43.90 28.49 -8.08
CA GLN A 20 -45.01 28.13 -7.17
C GLN A 20 -44.84 27.21 -5.95
N ALA A 21 -45.29 27.82 -4.85
CA ALA A 21 -45.44 27.32 -3.50
C ALA A 21 -46.63 26.36 -3.32
N THR A 22 -46.53 25.47 -2.33
CA THR A 22 -47.65 25.15 -1.43
C THR A 22 -47.12 24.53 -0.14
N SER A 23 -47.55 25.13 0.97
CA SER A 23 -47.43 24.63 2.34
C SER A 23 -48.43 23.51 2.60
N GLU A 24 -48.11 22.55 3.46
CA GLU A 24 -48.97 22.16 4.59
C GLU A 24 -48.30 21.12 5.53
N GLN A 25 -48.75 21.15 6.79
CA GLN A 25 -48.16 20.58 7.99
C GLN A 25 -48.78 19.23 8.39
N LYS A 26 -48.09 18.54 9.34
CA LYS A 26 -48.63 17.64 10.41
C LYS A 26 -49.16 16.26 9.93
N THR A 27 -48.91 15.10 10.57
CA THR A 27 -48.99 14.77 12.01
C THR A 27 -48.37 13.38 12.32
N SER A 28 -47.81 13.28 13.52
CA SER A 28 -47.48 12.17 14.45
C SER A 28 -48.08 10.74 14.31
N MET A 29 -47.25 9.76 14.74
CA MET A 29 -47.49 8.72 15.77
C MET A 29 -48.08 7.31 15.45
N THR A 30 -47.34 6.27 15.91
CA THR A 30 -47.79 5.19 16.84
C THR A 30 -47.95 3.73 16.33
N THR A 31 -47.01 2.89 16.84
CA THR A 31 -47.10 1.51 17.44
C THR A 31 -47.33 0.19 16.69
N ALA A 32 -46.55 -0.78 17.19
CA ALA A 32 -46.83 -2.18 17.56
C ALA A 32 -46.90 -3.24 16.44
N ASP A 33 -46.01 -4.24 16.37
CA ASP A 33 -45.64 -5.35 17.31
C ASP A 33 -46.45 -6.63 17.02
N ILE A 34 -45.86 -7.78 17.40
CA ILE A 34 -46.29 -9.18 17.27
C ILE A 34 -45.87 -9.83 15.93
N GLY A 35 -45.12 -10.92 15.88
CA GLY A 35 -44.66 -11.83 16.93
C GLY A 35 -44.61 -13.27 16.41
N ASN A 36 -43.79 -14.06 17.10
CA ASN A 36 -43.73 -15.53 17.14
C ASN A 36 -43.15 -16.29 15.93
N SER A 37 -42.44 -17.40 16.09
CA SER A 37 -41.72 -18.06 17.20
C SER A 37 -41.44 -19.50 16.72
N THR A 38 -40.60 -20.19 17.50
CA THR A 38 -40.50 -21.65 17.67
C THR A 38 -39.63 -22.39 16.65
N ASN A 39 -38.89 -23.44 17.01
CA ASN A 39 -38.27 -23.96 18.24
C ASN A 39 -37.53 -25.24 17.79
N LEU A 40 -36.69 -25.78 18.68
CA LEU A 40 -36.31 -27.20 18.89
C LEU A 40 -34.77 -27.32 18.96
N SER A 41 -34.12 -27.26 20.14
CA SER A 41 -34.08 -28.23 21.26
C SER A 41 -33.52 -29.59 20.84
N MET A 42 -32.37 -30.03 21.38
CA MET A 42 -32.19 -31.08 22.43
C MET A 42 -31.03 -31.98 21.93
N ASP A 43 -30.18 -32.67 22.70
CA ASP A 43 -29.87 -32.83 24.12
C ASP A 43 -28.66 -33.83 24.18
N ARG A 44 -27.92 -33.86 25.30
CA ARG A 44 -27.17 -35.03 25.88
C ARG A 44 -25.92 -35.61 25.18
N THR A 45 -24.92 -36.26 25.82
CA THR A 45 -24.36 -36.41 27.19
C THR A 45 -23.07 -37.28 27.07
N SER A 46 -22.11 -37.04 27.99
CA SER A 46 -21.21 -37.98 28.70
C SER A 46 -20.05 -38.78 28.05
N SER A 47 -18.87 -38.54 28.64
CA SER A 47 -17.92 -39.50 29.29
C SER A 47 -17.10 -40.52 28.49
N GLY A 48 -15.82 -40.67 28.88
CA GLY A 48 -15.11 -41.95 28.85
C GLY A 48 -13.65 -41.90 28.40
N SER A 49 -12.78 -42.51 29.19
CA SER A 49 -11.32 -42.42 29.21
C SER A 49 -10.56 -43.59 28.51
N THR A 50 -9.24 -43.40 28.35
CA THR A 50 -8.10 -44.35 28.46
C THR A 50 -7.61 -45.22 27.28
N GLU A 51 -6.26 -45.27 27.20
CA GLU A 51 -5.31 -46.27 26.65
C GLU A 51 -5.11 -46.36 25.13
N ASP A 52 -3.97 -45.96 24.56
CA ASP A 52 -2.57 -46.47 24.63
C ASP A 52 -2.32 -47.68 23.69
N LYS A 53 -1.49 -47.45 22.66
CA LYS A 53 -0.54 -48.43 22.09
C LYS A 53 0.34 -47.82 21.00
N SER A 54 1.62 -47.76 21.34
CA SER A 54 2.83 -47.64 20.54
C SER A 54 2.98 -48.74 19.47
N ASP A 55 3.64 -48.42 18.35
CA ASP A 55 4.52 -49.38 17.65
C ASP A 55 5.73 -48.68 16.99
N HIS A 56 6.93 -49.15 17.41
CA HIS A 56 8.30 -49.20 16.85
C HIS A 56 8.64 -48.34 15.61
N GLY A 57 9.72 -47.55 15.54
CA GLY A 57 11.15 -47.84 15.85
C GLY A 57 11.78 -48.65 14.70
N ASN A 58 12.95 -48.41 14.11
CA ASN A 58 14.10 -47.51 14.28
C ASN A 58 15.09 -47.85 13.13
N ARG A 59 15.93 -46.90 12.66
CA ARG A 59 17.26 -47.03 11.98
C ARG A 59 17.42 -48.00 10.78
N SER A 60 18.15 -47.69 9.71
CA SER A 60 19.55 -47.26 9.66
C SER A 60 19.94 -46.73 8.26
N SER A 61 21.01 -45.95 8.25
CA SER A 61 21.85 -45.49 7.14
C SER A 61 22.58 -46.61 6.40
N GLU A 62 22.79 -46.45 5.08
CA GLU A 62 23.95 -46.95 4.33
C GLU A 62 24.07 -46.25 2.95
N GLU A 63 25.30 -46.18 2.46
CA GLU A 63 25.83 -45.44 1.29
C GLU A 63 25.61 -46.23 -0.04
N GLU A 64 26.30 -45.78 -1.10
CA GLU A 64 26.52 -46.40 -2.44
C GLU A 64 25.65 -45.83 -3.58
N GLN A 65 26.09 -45.66 -4.83
CA GLN A 65 27.40 -45.62 -5.52
C GLN A 65 27.09 -45.09 -6.95
N GLU A 66 28.10 -44.55 -7.62
CA GLU A 66 28.10 -44.16 -9.04
C GLU A 66 27.99 -45.39 -9.95
N GLU A 67 27.24 -45.32 -11.05
CA GLU A 67 27.47 -46.17 -12.23
C GLU A 67 27.31 -45.39 -13.54
N GLU A 68 28.23 -45.72 -14.44
CA GLU A 68 28.61 -45.07 -15.69
C GLU A 68 27.73 -45.46 -16.88
N ASP A 69 27.84 -44.64 -17.93
CA ASP A 69 27.26 -44.78 -19.27
C ASP A 69 27.75 -46.05 -20.00
N ASP A 70 26.85 -46.71 -20.73
CA ASP A 70 27.19 -47.64 -21.82
C ASP A 70 26.34 -47.29 -23.07
N ASP A 71 27.04 -46.81 -24.10
CA ASP A 71 26.56 -46.62 -25.46
C ASP A 71 26.55 -47.95 -26.22
N GLU A 72 25.43 -48.28 -26.90
CA GLU A 72 25.47 -49.14 -28.10
C GLU A 72 24.60 -48.52 -29.20
N ASP A 73 25.29 -47.92 -30.18
CA ASP A 73 24.79 -47.59 -31.52
C ASP A 73 24.63 -48.87 -32.37
N GLU A 74 23.56 -48.98 -33.15
CA GLU A 74 23.58 -49.52 -34.53
C GLU A 74 22.20 -49.30 -35.20
N ASP A 75 22.08 -48.34 -36.11
CA ASP A 75 22.00 -48.65 -37.55
C ASP A 75 21.74 -47.42 -38.44
N GLU A 76 22.51 -47.39 -39.53
CA GLU A 76 22.76 -46.31 -40.47
C GLU A 76 21.70 -46.11 -41.58
N LYS A 77 21.58 -44.85 -42.02
CA LYS A 77 21.35 -44.36 -43.43
C LYS A 77 19.92 -44.57 -44.00
N ASN A 78 19.22 -43.59 -44.61
CA ASN A 78 19.65 -42.44 -45.41
C ASN A 78 18.39 -41.67 -45.91
N ASN A 79 18.44 -40.32 -45.90
CA ASN A 79 17.89 -39.37 -46.88
C ASN A 79 16.38 -39.47 -47.29
N THR A 80 15.57 -38.40 -47.33
CA THR A 80 15.87 -37.02 -47.74
C THR A 80 14.61 -36.15 -47.63
N VAL A 81 14.79 -34.88 -47.21
CA VAL A 81 13.99 -33.66 -47.49
C VAL A 81 12.45 -33.72 -47.38
N ASP A 82 11.90 -33.36 -46.21
CA ASP A 82 10.68 -32.51 -46.14
C ASP A 82 10.43 -31.82 -44.77
N ASP A 83 11.14 -32.18 -43.69
CA ASP A 83 10.74 -31.79 -42.32
C ASP A 83 11.15 -30.38 -41.82
N LEU A 84 11.87 -29.57 -42.60
CA LEU A 84 12.31 -28.23 -42.14
C LEU A 84 11.27 -27.13 -42.34
N ALA A 85 10.25 -27.35 -43.17
CA ALA A 85 9.14 -26.39 -43.33
C ALA A 85 8.16 -26.45 -42.14
N ASP A 86 7.99 -27.64 -41.55
CA ASP A 86 7.02 -27.89 -40.48
C ASP A 86 7.49 -27.40 -39.10
N GLU A 87 8.81 -27.33 -38.82
CA GLU A 87 9.31 -26.79 -37.55
C GLU A 87 9.16 -25.26 -37.45
N GLU A 88 9.36 -24.52 -38.54
CA GLU A 88 9.15 -23.08 -38.56
C GLU A 88 7.67 -22.72 -38.50
N GLU A 89 6.81 -23.51 -39.15
CA GLU A 89 5.36 -23.33 -39.12
C GLU A 89 4.78 -23.74 -37.75
N MET A 90 5.27 -24.82 -37.14
CA MET A 90 4.96 -25.18 -35.75
C MET A 90 5.48 -24.15 -34.75
N ARG A 91 6.70 -23.60 -34.90
CA ARG A 91 7.19 -22.49 -34.06
C ARG A 91 6.31 -21.25 -34.21
N ARG A 92 5.93 -20.89 -35.43
CA ARG A 92 4.99 -19.78 -35.68
C ARG A 92 3.61 -20.05 -35.07
N HIS A 93 3.15 -21.31 -35.07
CA HIS A 93 1.87 -21.69 -34.46
C HIS A 93 1.93 -21.72 -32.91
N TYR A 94 3.05 -22.16 -32.32
CA TYR A 94 3.29 -22.13 -30.87
C TYR A 94 3.48 -20.70 -30.31
N VAL A 95 4.09 -19.80 -31.09
CA VAL A 95 4.22 -18.37 -30.74
C VAL A 95 2.87 -17.65 -30.89
N LYS A 96 2.12 -17.89 -31.98
CA LYS A 96 0.77 -17.31 -32.18
C LYS A 96 -0.23 -17.73 -31.11
N LYS A 97 -0.11 -18.93 -30.53
CA LYS A 97 -1.04 -19.41 -29.48
C LYS A 97 -0.80 -18.77 -28.11
N ASN A 98 0.24 -17.94 -27.96
CA ASN A 98 0.70 -17.39 -26.68
C ASN A 98 0.82 -15.87 -26.64
N GLU A 99 0.13 -15.12 -27.51
CA GLU A 99 0.05 -13.64 -27.46
C GLU A 99 -0.49 -13.10 -26.11
N ASN A 100 -1.04 -13.98 -25.25
CA ASN A 100 -1.54 -13.65 -23.91
C ASN A 100 -0.73 -14.25 -22.75
N ARG A 101 0.49 -14.75 -22.96
CA ARG A 101 1.32 -15.17 -21.82
C ARG A 101 1.76 -13.95 -21.02
N ARG A 102 1.31 -13.90 -19.76
CA ARG A 102 1.75 -12.90 -18.79
C ARG A 102 3.27 -13.04 -18.61
N VAL A 103 3.99 -11.97 -18.91
CA VAL A 103 5.45 -11.89 -18.73
C VAL A 103 5.73 -11.38 -17.32
N SER A 104 6.71 -11.99 -16.64
CA SER A 104 7.17 -11.54 -15.33
C SER A 104 7.86 -10.18 -15.43
N VAL A 105 7.65 -9.34 -14.41
CA VAL A 105 8.33 -8.04 -14.29
C VAL A 105 9.10 -8.01 -12.97
N ALA A 106 10.27 -7.38 -12.99
CA ALA A 106 11.11 -7.20 -11.82
C ALA A 106 11.74 -5.81 -11.81
N ALA A 107 12.10 -5.35 -10.62
CA ALA A 107 12.87 -4.13 -10.42
C ALA A 107 14.24 -4.47 -9.84
N GLU A 108 15.14 -3.49 -9.85
CA GLU A 108 16.43 -3.58 -9.19
C GLU A 108 16.26 -3.90 -7.68
N ARG A 109 17.18 -4.72 -7.17
CA ARG A 109 17.27 -5.02 -5.74
C ARG A 109 17.67 -3.76 -5.00
N TYR A 110 17.00 -3.51 -3.87
CA TYR A 110 17.30 -2.41 -2.98
C TYR A 110 17.40 -2.96 -1.57
N ASN A 111 18.52 -2.74 -0.90
CA ASN A 111 18.67 -3.06 0.50
C ASN A 111 18.56 -1.76 1.31
N PRO A 112 17.48 -1.56 2.07
CA PRO A 112 17.31 -0.35 2.86
C PRO A 112 18.31 -0.22 4.03
N GLU A 113 18.91 -1.33 4.48
CA GLU A 113 19.90 -1.33 5.56
C GLU A 113 21.22 -0.67 5.13
N ASP A 114 21.66 -0.91 3.90
CA ASP A 114 22.90 -0.33 3.36
C ASP A 114 22.83 1.21 3.28
N ASP A 115 21.62 1.76 3.18
CA ASP A 115 21.32 3.18 3.11
C ASP A 115 20.91 3.79 4.47
N ALA A 116 20.80 2.99 5.53
CA ALA A 116 20.32 3.44 6.84
C ALA A 116 21.32 4.40 7.52
N ASP A 117 22.61 4.11 7.38
CA ASP A 117 23.73 4.86 7.98
C ASP A 117 24.35 5.91 7.03
N SER A 118 23.95 5.90 5.75
CA SER A 118 24.31 6.94 4.79
C SER A 118 23.35 8.13 4.93
N ASP A 119 23.69 9.02 5.87
CA ASP A 119 23.22 10.41 5.84
C ASP A 119 23.96 11.24 4.75
N SER A 120 24.90 10.63 4.02
CA SER A 120 25.81 11.28 3.09
C SER A 120 25.31 11.43 1.66
N GLU A 121 24.19 10.80 1.28
CA GLU A 121 23.50 11.10 0.03
C GLU A 121 22.18 11.80 0.31
N GLN A 122 22.27 13.10 0.60
CA GLN A 122 21.13 14.00 0.51
C GLN A 122 20.46 13.77 -0.85
N SER A 123 19.20 13.36 -0.82
CA SER A 123 18.33 13.45 -1.99
C SER A 123 18.50 14.86 -2.54
N HIS A 124 19.07 14.97 -3.75
CA HIS A 124 19.45 16.25 -4.33
C HIS A 124 18.21 17.14 -4.33
N THR A 125 18.25 18.19 -3.52
CA THR A 125 17.09 19.07 -3.37
C THR A 125 17.19 20.17 -4.40
N TYR A 126 16.25 20.17 -5.33
CA TYR A 126 16.14 21.20 -6.35
C TYR A 126 15.13 22.25 -5.89
N PRO A 127 15.57 23.50 -5.64
CA PRO A 127 14.70 24.55 -5.14
C PRO A 127 13.59 24.85 -6.16
N LYS A 128 12.37 25.03 -5.66
CA LYS A 128 11.17 25.31 -6.46
C LYS A 128 10.40 26.46 -5.83
N THR A 129 9.78 27.28 -6.67
CA THR A 129 8.83 28.29 -6.19
C THR A 129 7.59 27.62 -5.59
N SER A 130 6.88 28.34 -4.72
CA SER A 130 5.61 27.86 -4.15
C SER A 130 4.58 27.53 -5.23
N GLU A 131 4.52 28.34 -6.30
CA GLU A 131 3.60 28.13 -7.43
C GLU A 131 3.95 26.87 -8.24
N GLN A 132 5.23 26.68 -8.60
CA GLN A 132 5.69 25.46 -9.29
C GLN A 132 5.39 24.21 -8.45
N ARG A 133 5.63 24.30 -7.14
CA ARG A 133 5.37 23.19 -6.22
C ARG A 133 3.88 22.85 -6.15
N GLN A 134 2.99 23.84 -6.16
CA GLN A 134 1.55 23.58 -6.16
C GLN A 134 1.12 22.92 -7.47
N ARG A 135 1.57 23.42 -8.63
CA ARG A 135 1.28 22.79 -9.93
C ARG A 135 1.76 21.34 -10.00
N LEU A 136 2.96 21.08 -9.48
CA LEU A 136 3.49 19.72 -9.39
C LEU A 136 2.63 18.82 -8.49
N LYS A 137 2.22 19.30 -7.31
CA LYS A 137 1.31 18.57 -6.42
C LYS A 137 0.00 18.22 -7.13
N ASP A 138 -0.59 19.17 -7.85
CA ASP A 138 -1.84 18.97 -8.57
C ASP A 138 -1.68 18.00 -9.76
N ALA A 139 -0.52 18.00 -10.41
CA ALA A 139 -0.22 17.09 -11.52
C ALA A 139 0.00 15.64 -11.05
N VAL A 140 0.62 15.43 -9.88
CA VAL A 140 0.90 14.08 -9.36
C VAL A 140 -0.21 13.52 -8.48
N CYS A 141 -1.16 14.32 -7.98
CA CYS A 141 -2.16 13.84 -7.03
C CYS A 141 -3.11 12.77 -7.58
N HIS A 142 -3.33 12.75 -8.90
CA HIS A 142 -4.16 11.73 -9.57
C HIS A 142 -3.40 10.43 -9.85
N ASN A 143 -2.08 10.43 -9.67
CA ASN A 143 -1.24 9.27 -9.94
C ASN A 143 -1.26 8.30 -8.75
N LEU A 144 -1.50 7.01 -9.04
CA LEU A 144 -1.65 5.97 -8.03
C LEU A 144 -0.42 5.85 -7.12
N LEU A 145 0.79 6.07 -7.65
CA LEU A 145 2.04 5.95 -6.92
C LEU A 145 2.24 7.04 -5.87
N PHE A 146 1.63 8.21 -6.07
CA PHE A 146 1.81 9.37 -5.20
C PHE A 146 0.62 9.55 -4.25
N ARG A 147 -0.56 9.01 -4.59
CA ARG A 147 -1.76 9.07 -3.73
C ARG A 147 -1.61 8.34 -2.40
N THR A 148 -0.77 7.30 -2.36
CA THR A 148 -0.52 6.50 -1.16
C THR A 148 0.55 7.11 -0.25
N LEU A 149 1.24 8.17 -0.69
CA LEU A 149 2.32 8.79 0.06
C LEU A 149 1.77 9.85 1.03
N GLU A 150 2.36 9.89 2.23
CA GLU A 150 2.08 10.93 3.23
C GLU A 150 2.58 12.31 2.74
N ALA A 151 2.00 13.40 3.25
CA ALA A 151 2.32 14.76 2.79
C ALA A 151 3.83 15.08 2.85
N LYS A 152 4.53 14.63 3.90
CA LYS A 152 5.99 14.81 4.04
C LYS A 152 6.77 14.02 2.99
N GLN A 153 6.31 12.82 2.64
CA GLN A 153 6.95 11.98 1.62
C GLN A 153 6.78 12.59 0.23
N ILE A 154 5.57 13.07 -0.09
CA ILE A 154 5.30 13.80 -1.35
C ILE A 154 6.24 14.99 -1.45
N ASP A 155 6.42 15.75 -0.37
CA ASP A 155 7.32 16.89 -0.38
C ASP A 155 8.79 16.51 -0.62
N GLN A 156 9.28 15.42 -0.02
CA GLN A 156 10.63 14.91 -0.28
C GLN A 156 10.81 14.46 -1.74
N VAL A 157 9.80 13.78 -2.28
CA VAL A 157 9.76 13.36 -3.68
C VAL A 157 9.79 14.58 -4.60
N LEU A 158 8.94 15.58 -4.38
CA LEU A 158 8.94 16.79 -5.19
C LEU A 158 10.26 17.57 -5.11
N ASN A 159 10.89 17.60 -3.94
CA ASN A 159 12.22 18.21 -3.77
C ASN A 159 13.29 17.52 -4.62
N ALA A 160 13.20 16.20 -4.79
CA ALA A 160 14.13 15.39 -5.57
C ALA A 160 13.97 15.53 -7.09
N MET A 161 12.87 16.12 -7.58
CA MET A 161 12.66 16.31 -9.01
C MET A 161 13.54 17.43 -9.57
N TRP A 162 14.24 17.21 -10.67
CA TRP A 162 15.02 18.25 -11.35
C TRP A 162 14.33 18.77 -12.60
N GLU A 163 14.67 19.99 -12.98
CA GLU A 163 14.13 20.64 -14.17
C GLU A 163 14.87 20.16 -15.42
N LYS A 164 14.12 19.81 -16.47
CA LYS A 164 14.61 19.50 -17.81
C LYS A 164 13.92 20.44 -18.81
N PRO A 165 14.62 21.48 -19.31
CA PRO A 165 14.13 22.26 -20.44
C PRO A 165 14.16 21.41 -21.71
N VAL A 166 13.15 21.57 -22.57
CA VAL A 166 12.95 20.78 -23.79
C VAL A 166 12.67 21.74 -24.95
N LYS A 167 13.26 21.46 -26.11
CA LYS A 167 13.03 22.25 -27.33
C LYS A 167 11.96 21.61 -28.22
N GLN A 168 11.30 22.43 -29.04
CA GLN A 168 10.39 21.97 -30.07
C GLN A 168 11.06 20.93 -30.99
N GLY A 169 10.37 19.82 -31.23
CA GLY A 169 10.83 18.69 -32.03
C GLY A 169 11.71 17.69 -31.27
N GLU A 170 12.06 17.94 -30.01
CA GLU A 170 12.86 17.03 -29.21
C GLU A 170 12.04 15.80 -28.78
N THR A 171 12.60 14.60 -28.97
CA THR A 171 12.03 13.34 -28.45
C THR A 171 12.46 13.14 -27.00
N ILE A 172 11.48 13.06 -26.09
CA ILE A 172 11.72 12.95 -24.65
C ILE A 172 11.87 11.50 -24.23
N ILE A 173 11.01 10.64 -24.75
CA ILE A 173 11.08 9.19 -24.60
C ILE A 173 10.76 8.55 -25.95
N GLN A 174 11.40 7.43 -26.25
CA GLN A 174 11.15 6.64 -27.44
C GLN A 174 10.56 5.29 -27.05
N GLN A 175 9.55 4.84 -27.78
CA GLN A 175 8.93 3.53 -27.58
C GLN A 175 9.98 2.43 -27.77
N GLY A 176 9.95 1.42 -26.88
CA GLY A 176 10.90 0.31 -26.87
C GLY A 176 12.13 0.54 -25.98
N ASP A 177 12.47 1.78 -25.68
CA ASP A 177 13.64 2.08 -24.85
C ASP A 177 13.44 1.68 -23.38
N GLY A 178 14.54 1.40 -22.70
CA GLY A 178 14.56 1.29 -21.24
C GLY A 178 14.06 2.58 -20.60
N GLY A 179 13.09 2.47 -19.71
CA GLY A 179 12.47 3.62 -19.09
C GLY A 179 12.87 3.80 -17.64
N ASP A 180 13.77 4.72 -17.33
CA ASP A 180 14.24 4.92 -15.93
C ASP A 180 13.70 6.18 -15.25
N ASN A 181 13.03 7.06 -16.00
CA ASN A 181 12.56 8.35 -15.51
C ASN A 181 11.04 8.52 -15.60
N PHE A 182 10.49 9.27 -14.67
CA PHE A 182 9.14 9.81 -14.69
C PHE A 182 9.20 11.31 -14.99
N TYR A 183 8.25 11.78 -15.79
CA TYR A 183 8.20 13.17 -16.27
C TYR A 183 6.85 13.78 -15.91
N VAL A 184 6.89 14.99 -15.36
CA VAL A 184 5.71 15.83 -15.10
C VAL A 184 5.83 17.10 -15.91
N ILE A 185 4.75 17.48 -16.59
CA ILE A 185 4.73 18.66 -17.46
C ILE A 185 4.49 19.91 -16.63
N ASP A 186 5.38 20.91 -16.72
CA ASP A 186 5.15 22.25 -16.18
C ASP A 186 4.64 23.19 -17.28
N THR A 187 5.31 23.20 -18.44
CA THR A 187 4.92 24.00 -19.60
C THR A 187 5.21 23.28 -20.91
N GLY A 188 4.49 23.66 -21.97
CA GLY A 188 4.66 23.11 -23.32
C GLY A 188 3.55 22.16 -23.75
N VAL A 189 3.60 21.78 -25.02
CA VAL A 189 2.68 20.81 -25.65
C VAL A 189 3.49 19.60 -26.10
N TYR A 190 3.00 18.41 -25.78
CA TYR A 190 3.70 17.15 -26.05
C TYR A 190 2.78 16.17 -26.74
N GLU A 191 3.23 15.58 -27.84
CA GLU A 191 2.47 14.61 -28.61
C GLU A 191 2.89 13.18 -28.28
N ILE A 192 1.90 12.30 -28.25
CA ILE A 192 2.07 10.88 -27.92
C ILE A 192 1.92 10.07 -29.19
N TYR A 193 2.94 9.29 -29.51
CA TYR A 193 3.00 8.41 -30.67
C TYR A 193 3.16 6.97 -30.22
N VAL A 194 2.42 6.05 -30.83
CA VAL A 194 2.54 4.61 -30.59
C VAL A 194 2.64 3.89 -31.92
N SER A 195 3.58 2.96 -32.02
CA SER A 195 3.61 1.95 -33.08
C SER A 195 3.04 0.63 -32.55
N LYS A 196 2.26 -0.05 -33.38
CA LYS A 196 1.74 -1.41 -33.11
C LYS A 196 2.65 -2.51 -33.68
N GLN A 197 3.68 -2.13 -34.43
CA GLN A 197 4.60 -3.07 -35.06
C GLN A 197 5.80 -3.30 -34.13
N GLU A 198 6.38 -4.50 -34.16
CA GLU A 198 7.55 -4.86 -33.33
C GLU A 198 8.81 -4.07 -33.73
N ASP A 199 8.89 -3.61 -34.98
CA ASP A 199 9.97 -2.78 -35.50
C ASP A 199 9.81 -1.28 -35.15
N PHE A 200 8.74 -0.94 -34.41
CA PHE A 200 8.33 0.42 -34.07
C PHE A 200 8.12 1.36 -35.27
N SER A 201 7.95 0.80 -36.47
CA SER A 201 7.73 1.58 -37.68
C SER A 201 6.29 2.11 -37.77
N ASN A 202 6.10 3.16 -38.58
CA ASN A 202 4.79 3.81 -38.81
C ASN A 202 4.03 4.18 -37.51
N PRO A 203 4.63 4.98 -36.61
CA PRO A 203 3.95 5.41 -35.40
C PRO A 203 2.76 6.32 -35.72
N PHE A 204 1.65 6.17 -35.00
CA PHE A 204 0.48 7.03 -35.12
C PHE A 204 0.24 7.82 -33.84
N LYS A 205 -0.24 9.06 -33.99
CA LYS A 205 -0.57 9.95 -32.86
C LYS A 205 -1.78 9.38 -32.10
N VAL A 206 -1.60 9.11 -30.80
CA VAL A 206 -2.66 8.58 -29.93
C VAL A 206 -3.25 9.63 -28.99
N GLY A 207 -2.54 10.74 -28.80
CA GLY A 207 -2.97 11.81 -27.91
C GLY A 207 -1.96 12.94 -27.84
N GLU A 208 -2.28 13.92 -27.01
CA GLU A 208 -1.42 15.06 -26.71
C GLU A 208 -1.63 15.50 -25.26
N TYR A 209 -0.58 16.06 -24.68
CA TYR A 209 -0.61 16.75 -23.41
C TYR A 209 -0.51 18.26 -23.64
N ASN A 210 -1.45 18.99 -23.04
CA ASN A 210 -1.53 20.44 -23.16
C ASN A 210 -1.23 21.08 -21.80
N GLN A 211 0.04 21.45 -21.57
CA GLN A 211 0.56 22.15 -20.38
C GLN A 211 0.31 21.45 -19.03
N THR A 212 -0.23 20.24 -19.03
CA THR A 212 -0.60 19.49 -17.83
C THR A 212 -0.46 18.00 -18.10
N GLY A 213 -0.25 17.23 -17.04
CA GLY A 213 -0.15 15.78 -17.09
C GLY A 213 1.24 15.26 -16.75
N SER A 214 1.35 13.95 -16.75
CA SER A 214 2.59 13.24 -16.42
C SER A 214 2.67 11.97 -17.25
N PHE A 215 3.89 11.50 -17.54
CA PHE A 215 4.09 10.27 -18.30
C PHE A 215 5.32 9.51 -17.81
N GLY A 216 5.29 8.20 -18.07
CA GLY A 216 6.37 7.30 -17.65
C GLY A 216 6.29 6.88 -16.18
N GLU A 217 5.13 6.90 -15.54
CA GLU A 217 4.97 6.49 -14.13
C GLU A 217 5.42 5.04 -13.86
N LEU A 218 5.16 4.13 -14.81
CA LEU A 218 5.51 2.71 -14.69
C LEU A 218 7.01 2.48 -14.61
N ALA A 219 7.81 3.41 -15.17
CA ALA A 219 9.26 3.40 -15.05
C ALA A 219 9.74 3.50 -13.61
N LEU A 220 8.94 4.06 -12.69
CA LEU A 220 9.29 4.13 -11.27
C LEU A 220 9.11 2.78 -10.56
N MET A 221 8.26 1.90 -11.09
CA MET A 221 7.91 0.63 -10.45
C MET A 221 8.82 -0.50 -10.89
N TYR A 222 9.00 -0.69 -12.19
CA TYR A 222 9.75 -1.81 -12.77
C TYR A 222 10.53 -1.37 -14.01
N ASN A 223 11.52 -2.18 -14.38
CA ASN A 223 12.28 -1.96 -15.62
C ASN A 223 11.51 -2.50 -16.82
N GLN A 224 10.56 -1.70 -17.33
CA GLN A 224 9.79 -2.03 -18.53
C GLN A 224 10.12 -1.09 -19.70
N PRO A 225 10.13 -1.61 -20.94
CA PRO A 225 10.24 -0.80 -22.15
C PRO A 225 9.15 0.27 -22.21
N ARG A 226 9.49 1.45 -22.73
CA ARG A 226 8.53 2.52 -22.97
C ARG A 226 7.45 2.05 -23.95
N SER A 227 6.19 2.28 -23.59
CA SER A 227 5.04 1.88 -24.42
C SER A 227 4.70 2.89 -25.52
N ALA A 228 5.28 4.09 -25.48
CA ALA A 228 5.00 5.17 -26.41
C ALA A 228 6.21 6.09 -26.56
N THR A 229 6.28 6.75 -27.71
CA THR A 229 7.20 7.84 -28.00
C THR A 229 6.52 9.17 -27.66
N ILE A 230 7.24 10.09 -27.01
CA ILE A 230 6.75 11.43 -26.68
C ILE A 230 7.68 12.46 -27.31
N ILE A 231 7.10 13.40 -28.06
CA ILE A 231 7.81 14.45 -28.77
C ILE A 231 7.26 15.82 -28.35
N ALA A 232 8.13 16.79 -28.12
CA ALA A 232 7.72 18.16 -27.83
C ALA A 232 7.23 18.87 -29.11
N SER A 233 6.00 19.37 -29.11
CA SER A 233 5.47 20.21 -30.18
C SER A 233 5.84 21.68 -30.02
N THR A 234 6.17 22.10 -28.79
CA THR A 234 6.65 23.45 -28.45
C THR A 234 7.83 23.36 -27.50
N ASP A 235 8.57 24.46 -27.35
CA ASP A 235 9.49 24.60 -26.22
C ASP A 235 8.70 24.48 -24.91
N GLY A 236 9.33 23.89 -23.89
CA GLY A 236 8.66 23.58 -22.63
C GLY A 236 9.60 23.14 -21.53
N ILE A 237 9.03 22.92 -20.36
CA ILE A 237 9.76 22.52 -19.15
C ILE A 237 9.11 21.27 -18.57
N LEU A 238 9.94 20.27 -18.31
CA LEU A 238 9.56 19.04 -17.62
C LEU A 238 10.25 18.95 -16.26
N TRP A 239 9.55 18.40 -15.29
CA TRP A 239 10.14 17.94 -14.03
C TRP A 239 10.40 16.44 -14.12
N VAL A 240 11.62 16.02 -13.79
CA VAL A 240 12.08 14.66 -13.98
C VAL A 240 12.44 14.01 -12.65
N MET A 241 12.10 12.73 -12.51
CA MET A 241 12.49 11.90 -11.37
C MET A 241 12.98 10.54 -11.84
N GLY A 242 14.12 10.09 -11.33
CA GLY A 242 14.64 8.76 -11.61
C GLY A 242 14.02 7.67 -10.74
N ARG A 243 13.92 6.45 -11.29
CA ARG A 243 13.42 5.24 -10.62
C ARG A 243 14.16 4.98 -9.31
N GLN A 244 15.50 4.98 -9.35
CA GLN A 244 16.32 4.68 -8.17
C GLN A 244 16.08 5.70 -7.06
N THR A 245 16.01 6.99 -7.40
CA THR A 245 15.71 8.06 -6.44
C THR A 245 14.33 7.89 -5.81
N PHE A 246 13.30 7.62 -6.62
CA PHE A 246 11.94 7.39 -6.11
C PHE A 246 11.88 6.15 -5.20
N ARG A 247 12.41 5.02 -5.65
CA ARG A 247 12.44 3.76 -4.88
C ARG A 247 13.19 3.95 -3.57
N LYS A 248 14.36 4.59 -3.59
CA LYS A 248 15.14 4.92 -2.39
C LYS A 248 14.31 5.76 -1.42
N LEU A 249 13.65 6.84 -1.89
CA LEU A 249 12.82 7.68 -1.02
C LEU A 249 11.65 6.92 -0.38
N VAL A 250 10.91 6.16 -1.18
CA VAL A 250 9.72 5.42 -0.70
C VAL A 250 10.12 4.27 0.22
N LEU A 251 11.09 3.44 -0.18
CA LEU A 251 11.53 2.27 0.58
C LEU A 251 12.29 2.66 1.85
N LYS A 252 13.19 3.66 1.80
CA LYS A 252 13.90 4.16 2.98
C LYS A 252 12.94 4.76 4.01
N HIS A 253 11.88 5.45 3.58
CA HIS A 253 10.88 5.96 4.52
C HIS A 253 10.07 4.83 5.15
N ALA A 254 9.59 3.87 4.36
CA ALA A 254 8.85 2.71 4.88
C ALA A 254 9.70 1.92 5.88
N PHE A 255 10.97 1.70 5.56
CA PHE A 255 11.94 1.04 6.43
C PHE A 255 12.17 1.80 7.74
N ARG A 256 12.46 3.12 7.67
CA ARG A 256 12.65 3.96 8.86
C ARG A 256 11.40 4.00 9.75
N LYS A 257 10.21 4.07 9.14
CA LYS A 257 8.93 4.01 9.86
C LYS A 257 8.78 2.68 10.60
N ARG A 258 9.09 1.56 9.93
CA ARG A 258 9.06 0.23 10.54
C ARG A 258 10.06 0.11 11.69
N GLN A 259 11.32 0.51 11.50
CA GLN A 259 12.33 0.49 12.56
C GLN A 259 11.94 1.36 13.77
N LEU A 260 11.38 2.55 13.53
CA LEU A 260 10.90 3.42 14.59
C LEU A 260 9.83 2.73 15.43
N TYR A 261 8.85 2.08 14.78
CA TYR A 261 7.80 1.37 15.49
C TYR A 261 8.28 0.08 16.14
N GLU A 262 9.17 -0.68 15.52
CA GLU A 262 9.75 -1.88 16.15
C GLU A 262 10.52 -1.53 17.43
N ASN A 263 11.31 -0.45 17.41
CA ASN A 263 12.01 0.04 18.59
C ASN A 263 11.02 0.55 19.65
N PHE A 264 10.01 1.33 19.25
CA PHE A 264 8.97 1.80 20.16
C PHE A 264 8.22 0.63 20.81
N LEU A 265 7.78 -0.35 20.03
CA LEU A 265 7.08 -1.56 20.50
C LEU A 265 7.97 -2.44 21.38
N ARG A 266 9.29 -2.38 21.23
CA ARG A 266 10.25 -3.11 22.09
C ARG A 266 10.31 -2.48 23.49
N ASP A 267 10.19 -1.16 23.58
CA ASP A 267 10.20 -0.44 24.85
C ASP A 267 8.89 -0.62 25.64
N LEU A 268 7.80 -0.98 24.96
CA LEU A 268 6.50 -1.22 25.60
C LEU A 268 6.51 -2.52 26.42
N THR A 269 6.45 -2.36 27.75
CA THR A 269 6.43 -3.49 28.70
C THR A 269 5.34 -4.53 28.42
N ILE A 270 4.16 -4.10 27.93
CA ILE A 270 3.04 -4.98 27.61
C ILE A 270 3.30 -5.88 26.40
N LEU A 271 4.23 -5.51 25.51
CA LEU A 271 4.53 -6.20 24.27
C LEU A 271 5.90 -6.89 24.28
N GLN A 272 6.54 -7.00 25.44
CA GLN A 272 7.85 -7.66 25.57
C GLN A 272 7.78 -9.17 25.28
N SER A 273 6.62 -9.80 25.42
CA SER A 273 6.43 -11.23 25.12
C SER A 273 6.38 -11.55 23.62
N LEU A 274 6.25 -10.55 22.75
CA LEU A 274 6.24 -10.76 21.30
C LEU A 274 7.64 -11.15 20.81
N THR A 275 7.69 -12.10 19.87
CA THR A 275 8.88 -12.36 19.06
C THR A 275 9.15 -11.19 18.11
N ASP A 276 10.35 -11.12 17.53
CA ASP A 276 10.67 -10.08 16.54
C ASP A 276 9.74 -10.14 15.31
N TYR A 277 9.40 -11.34 14.85
CA TYR A 277 8.45 -11.52 13.73
C TYR A 277 7.04 -11.02 14.06
N GLU A 278 6.52 -11.35 15.25
CA GLU A 278 5.21 -10.85 15.69
C GLU A 278 5.22 -9.33 15.89
N ARG A 279 6.28 -8.78 16.48
CA ARG A 279 6.45 -7.34 16.65
C ARG A 279 6.51 -6.59 15.32
N SER A 280 7.23 -7.14 14.35
CA SER A 280 7.26 -6.67 12.96
C SER A 280 5.85 -6.60 12.36
N ASN A 281 5.04 -7.65 12.54
CA ASN A 281 3.67 -7.67 12.01
C ASN A 281 2.78 -6.61 12.69
N VAL A 282 2.95 -6.37 14.00
CA VAL A 282 2.26 -5.30 14.72
C VAL A 282 2.73 -3.94 14.22
N ALA A 283 4.04 -3.73 14.03
CA ALA A 283 4.60 -2.47 13.51
C ALA A 283 4.03 -2.09 12.15
N ASP A 284 3.84 -3.08 11.26
CA ASP A 284 3.24 -2.87 9.93
C ASP A 284 1.74 -2.50 10.00
N ALA A 285 1.05 -2.91 11.07
CA ALA A 285 -0.38 -2.63 11.28
C ALA A 285 -0.65 -1.31 12.02
N LEU A 286 0.38 -0.65 12.57
CA LEU A 286 0.23 0.60 13.31
C LEU A 286 -0.01 1.79 12.39
N ILE A 287 -1.02 2.58 12.73
CA ILE A 287 -1.36 3.82 12.04
C ILE A 287 -1.04 5.03 12.94
N PRO A 288 -0.13 5.95 12.53
CA PRO A 288 0.15 7.17 13.27
C PRO A 288 -1.07 8.09 13.31
N VAL A 289 -1.38 8.64 14.49
CA VAL A 289 -2.40 9.67 14.69
C VAL A 289 -1.84 10.75 15.60
N GLU A 290 -2.06 12.01 15.27
CA GLU A 290 -1.64 13.16 16.09
C GLU A 290 -2.87 13.93 16.59
N TYR A 291 -2.78 14.41 17.83
CA TYR A 291 -3.82 15.24 18.46
C TYR A 291 -3.18 16.49 19.08
N THR A 292 -3.98 17.56 19.18
CA THR A 292 -3.62 18.81 19.86
C THR A 292 -4.26 18.91 21.24
N GLU A 293 -3.76 19.82 22.08
CA GLU A 293 -4.22 19.96 23.46
C GLU A 293 -5.75 20.15 23.55
N ASN A 294 -6.37 19.44 24.50
CA ASN A 294 -7.81 19.41 24.75
C ASN A 294 -8.65 18.68 23.68
N GLU A 295 -8.06 18.07 22.66
CA GLU A 295 -8.80 17.21 21.74
C GLU A 295 -9.22 15.89 22.41
N VAL A 296 -10.47 15.49 22.19
CA VAL A 296 -11.00 14.21 22.67
C VAL A 296 -10.58 13.10 21.71
N ILE A 297 -9.79 12.15 22.21
CA ILE A 297 -9.27 11.00 21.45
C ILE A 297 -10.27 9.83 21.49
N ILE A 298 -10.83 9.58 22.67
CA ILE A 298 -11.88 8.58 22.92
C ILE A 298 -12.94 9.25 23.78
N LYS A 299 -14.21 8.97 23.49
CA LYS A 299 -15.32 9.41 24.34
C LYS A 299 -15.99 8.22 25.01
N GLN A 300 -16.31 8.36 26.30
CA GLN A 300 -17.02 7.35 27.06
C GLN A 300 -18.40 7.08 26.45
N GLY A 301 -18.75 5.81 26.28
CA GLY A 301 -20.02 5.34 25.72
C GLY A 301 -20.03 5.13 24.21
N ASP A 302 -19.01 5.60 23.47
CA ASP A 302 -18.90 5.32 22.04
C ASP A 302 -18.44 3.87 21.80
N GLU A 303 -18.64 3.32 20.61
CA GLU A 303 -18.10 2.01 20.26
C GLU A 303 -16.57 2.08 20.09
N GLY A 304 -15.87 1.01 20.48
CA GLY A 304 -14.42 0.92 20.34
C GLY A 304 -13.98 0.07 19.17
N ASP A 305 -13.29 0.69 18.21
CA ASP A 305 -12.79 0.04 16.98
C ASP A 305 -11.26 -0.08 16.93
N ARG A 306 -10.54 0.58 17.85
CA ARG A 306 -9.08 0.61 17.91
C ARG A 306 -8.54 0.84 19.32
N MET A 307 -7.30 0.47 19.56
CA MET A 307 -6.53 0.86 20.75
C MET A 307 -5.37 1.79 20.36
N PHE A 308 -4.78 2.44 21.36
CA PHE A 308 -3.73 3.43 21.15
C PHE A 308 -2.54 3.19 22.06
N PHE A 309 -1.33 3.41 21.54
CA PHE A 309 -0.08 3.47 22.28
C PHE A 309 0.47 4.90 22.23
N ILE A 310 0.93 5.44 23.35
CA ILE A 310 1.44 6.81 23.44
C ILE A 310 2.91 6.84 23.03
N GLU A 311 3.19 7.42 21.86
CA GLU A 311 4.56 7.62 21.35
C GLU A 311 5.21 8.86 21.97
N ASP A 312 4.44 9.94 22.09
CA ASP A 312 4.90 11.24 22.60
C ASP A 312 3.74 12.07 23.16
N GLY A 313 4.02 12.86 24.20
CA GLY A 313 3.01 13.65 24.91
C GLY A 313 2.28 12.91 26.05
N GLU A 314 1.26 13.56 26.59
CA GLU A 314 0.46 13.09 27.72
C GLU A 314 -1.04 13.10 27.39
N CYS A 315 -1.78 12.15 27.96
CA CYS A 315 -3.24 12.03 27.84
C CYS A 315 -3.89 11.91 29.21
N ASP A 316 -5.03 12.59 29.41
CA ASP A 316 -5.82 12.50 30.63
C ASP A 316 -7.03 11.59 30.42
N ILE A 317 -7.23 10.65 31.35
CA ILE A 317 -8.37 9.74 31.39
C ILE A 317 -9.42 10.29 32.36
N TYR A 318 -10.65 10.39 31.88
CA TYR A 318 -11.83 10.76 32.66
C TYR A 318 -12.85 9.62 32.65
N MET A 319 -13.34 9.23 33.82
CA MET A 319 -14.42 8.26 33.98
C MET A 319 -15.57 8.92 34.73
N ASN A 320 -16.78 8.87 34.16
CA ASN A 320 -17.95 9.54 34.73
C ASN A 320 -17.66 11.02 35.08
N GLU A 321 -17.02 11.72 34.12
CA GLU A 321 -16.61 13.13 34.21
C GLU A 321 -15.58 13.45 35.32
N LYS A 322 -15.00 12.44 35.97
CA LYS A 322 -13.96 12.62 36.98
C LYS A 322 -12.60 12.22 36.44
N PHE A 323 -11.60 13.08 36.65
CA PHE A 323 -10.21 12.77 36.36
C PHE A 323 -9.79 11.50 37.11
N HIS A 324 -9.25 10.52 36.38
CA HIS A 324 -8.82 9.26 36.93
C HIS A 324 -7.29 9.15 36.99
N LYS A 325 -6.63 9.32 35.84
CA LYS A 325 -5.18 9.17 35.71
C LYS A 325 -4.69 9.91 34.47
N ARG A 326 -3.44 10.37 34.53
CA ARG A 326 -2.66 10.82 33.38
C ARG A 326 -1.75 9.70 32.86
N LEU A 327 -1.77 9.52 31.55
CA LEU A 327 -0.90 8.61 30.82
C LEU A 327 0.17 9.40 30.07
N SER A 328 1.34 8.78 29.89
CA SER A 328 2.52 9.35 29.27
C SER A 328 3.13 8.39 28.25
N LYS A 329 4.22 8.80 27.60
CA LYS A 329 4.96 7.96 26.65
C LYS A 329 5.19 6.54 27.20
N GLY A 330 4.85 5.54 26.38
CA GLY A 330 4.96 4.12 26.72
C GLY A 330 3.72 3.52 27.38
N ASP A 331 2.76 4.34 27.78
CA ASP A 331 1.43 3.86 28.19
C ASP A 331 0.54 3.58 26.96
N TYR A 332 -0.56 2.87 27.20
CA TYR A 332 -1.57 2.55 26.19
C TYR A 332 -2.98 2.68 26.79
N PHE A 333 -3.98 2.76 25.92
CA PHE A 333 -5.39 2.83 26.32
C PHE A 333 -6.33 2.39 25.19
N GLY A 334 -7.59 2.13 25.55
CA GLY A 334 -8.64 1.76 24.60
C GLY A 334 -8.73 0.25 24.33
N GLU A 335 -7.94 -0.56 25.02
CA GLU A 335 -7.97 -2.01 24.96
C GLU A 335 -9.27 -2.61 25.51
N LEU A 336 -9.89 -1.98 26.53
CA LEU A 336 -11.05 -2.53 27.24
C LEU A 336 -12.24 -2.80 26.32
N ALA A 337 -12.54 -1.86 25.42
CA ALA A 337 -13.64 -2.00 24.48
C ALA A 337 -13.41 -3.14 23.48
N LEU A 338 -12.14 -3.42 23.15
CA LEU A 338 -11.77 -4.51 22.24
C LEU A 338 -11.84 -5.87 22.94
N LEU A 339 -11.45 -5.94 24.20
CA LEU A 339 -11.44 -7.18 24.99
C LEU A 339 -12.84 -7.64 25.42
N ASN A 340 -13.68 -6.68 25.85
CA ASN A 340 -14.98 -6.99 26.43
C ASN A 340 -16.11 -6.90 25.40
N HIS A 341 -15.84 -6.37 24.19
CA HIS A 341 -16.84 -6.00 23.19
C HIS A 341 -17.93 -5.08 23.79
N GLU A 342 -17.51 -4.15 24.63
CA GLU A 342 -18.37 -3.16 25.30
C GLU A 342 -18.02 -1.74 24.84
N PRO A 343 -18.96 -0.77 24.97
CA PRO A 343 -18.66 0.63 24.72
C PRO A 343 -17.48 1.16 25.56
N ARG A 344 -16.84 2.22 25.08
CA ARG A 344 -15.69 2.86 25.73
C ARG A 344 -16.01 3.21 27.19
N SER A 345 -15.22 2.67 28.11
CA SER A 345 -15.45 2.84 29.56
C SER A 345 -15.02 4.22 30.09
N ALA A 346 -14.20 4.96 29.34
CA ALA A 346 -13.65 6.24 29.75
C ALA A 346 -13.49 7.19 28.55
N THR A 347 -13.44 8.49 28.85
CA THR A 347 -13.06 9.55 27.91
C THR A 347 -11.57 9.80 28.05
N VAL A 348 -10.85 9.94 26.93
CA VAL A 348 -9.42 10.25 26.91
C VAL A 348 -9.20 11.55 26.13
N ILE A 349 -8.49 12.49 26.74
CA ILE A 349 -8.27 13.84 26.20
C ILE A 349 -6.76 14.09 26.12
N ALA A 350 -6.30 14.69 25.02
CA ALA A 350 -4.91 15.11 24.87
C ALA A 350 -4.57 16.22 25.88
N ALA A 351 -3.53 16.01 26.70
CA ALA A 351 -3.12 16.94 27.76
C ALA A 351 -1.87 17.76 27.41
N SER A 352 -1.18 17.42 26.32
CA SER A 352 -0.01 18.15 25.82
C SER A 352 -0.35 18.96 24.56
N SER A 353 0.44 19.99 24.25
CA SER A 353 0.31 20.81 23.02
C SER A 353 0.33 19.97 21.75
N LYS A 354 1.03 18.84 21.78
CA LYS A 354 1.07 17.84 20.73
C LYS A 354 1.16 16.45 21.36
N VAL A 355 0.26 15.55 20.96
CA VAL A 355 0.26 14.15 21.36
C VAL A 355 0.39 13.31 20.10
N LYS A 356 1.30 12.34 20.10
CA LYS A 356 1.46 11.35 19.03
C LYS A 356 1.10 9.97 19.53
N LEU A 357 0.22 9.32 18.80
CA LEU A 357 -0.28 7.99 19.12
C LEU A 357 -0.03 7.04 17.95
N ALA A 358 0.29 5.80 18.28
CA ALA A 358 0.20 4.69 17.33
C ALA A 358 -1.12 3.96 17.57
N SER A 359 -2.01 3.95 16.57
CA SER A 359 -3.31 3.28 16.67
C SER A 359 -3.27 1.89 16.03
N LEU A 360 -3.97 0.93 16.66
CA LEU A 360 -4.11 -0.44 16.19
C LEU A 360 -5.60 -0.82 16.16
N GLU A 361 -6.10 -1.20 14.99
CA GLU A 361 -7.51 -1.54 14.77
C GLU A 361 -7.89 -2.91 15.36
N VAL A 362 -9.17 -3.10 15.69
CA VAL A 362 -9.70 -4.29 16.35
C VAL A 362 -9.39 -5.60 15.61
N GLU A 363 -9.53 -5.63 14.29
CA GLU A 363 -9.23 -6.83 13.50
C GLU A 363 -7.74 -7.20 13.54
N SER A 364 -6.88 -6.18 13.59
CA SER A 364 -5.43 -6.38 13.73
C SER A 364 -5.05 -6.74 15.16
N PHE A 365 -5.74 -6.20 16.16
CA PHE A 365 -5.56 -6.53 17.57
C PHE A 365 -5.80 -8.01 17.83
N GLU A 366 -6.97 -8.54 17.43
CA GLU A 366 -7.35 -9.94 17.66
C GLU A 366 -6.41 -10.92 16.96
N ARG A 367 -5.98 -10.58 15.73
CA ARG A 367 -5.12 -11.44 14.91
C ARG A 367 -3.65 -11.41 15.33
N LEU A 368 -3.14 -10.25 15.75
CA LEU A 368 -1.70 -10.03 15.95
C LEU A 368 -1.27 -10.03 17.41
N LEU A 369 -2.16 -9.69 18.35
CA LEU A 369 -1.82 -9.57 19.77
C LEU A 369 -2.30 -10.76 20.62
N GLY A 370 -2.72 -11.85 20.00
CA GLY A 370 -3.03 -13.13 20.67
C GLY A 370 -2.02 -13.51 21.78
N PRO A 371 -0.69 -13.46 21.55
CA PRO A 371 0.32 -13.78 22.57
C PRO A 371 0.35 -12.82 23.77
N CYS A 372 -0.16 -11.60 23.62
CA CYS A 372 -0.19 -10.57 24.66
C CYS A 372 -1.54 -10.47 25.38
N MET A 373 -2.59 -11.16 24.90
CA MET A 373 -3.94 -11.08 25.45
C MET A 373 -3.96 -11.34 26.96
N ASP A 374 -3.24 -12.37 27.43
CA ASP A 374 -3.16 -12.71 28.86
C ASP A 374 -2.56 -11.58 29.71
N LEU A 375 -1.53 -10.89 29.21
CA LEU A 375 -0.90 -9.76 29.91
C LEU A 375 -1.82 -8.54 29.93
N ILE A 376 -2.54 -8.31 28.83
CA ILE A 376 -3.51 -7.23 28.73
C ILE A 376 -4.65 -7.49 29.71
N HIS A 377 -5.25 -8.69 29.73
CA HIS A 377 -6.31 -9.07 30.67
C HIS A 377 -5.89 -8.93 32.14
N ARG A 378 -4.65 -9.32 32.49
CA ARG A 378 -4.11 -9.16 33.85
C ARG A 378 -3.99 -7.70 34.28
N ASN A 379 -3.61 -6.81 33.36
CA ASN A 379 -3.52 -5.37 33.65
C ASN A 379 -4.91 -4.70 33.66
N THR A 380 -5.83 -5.11 32.78
CA THR A 380 -7.24 -4.71 32.79
C THR A 380 -7.89 -4.92 34.16
N SER A 381 -7.63 -6.07 34.79
CA SER A 381 -8.17 -6.41 36.11
C SER A 381 -7.72 -5.45 37.24
N LYS A 382 -6.67 -4.65 37.03
CA LYS A 382 -6.21 -3.63 37.98
C LYS A 382 -7.00 -2.31 37.86
N TYR A 383 -7.63 -2.05 36.72
CA TYR A 383 -8.41 -0.83 36.47
C TYR A 383 -9.88 -0.96 36.90
N LEU A 384 -10.41 -2.19 36.97
CA LEU A 384 -11.78 -2.50 37.37
C LEU A 384 -11.97 -2.60 38.91
N LYS A 385 -10.93 -2.27 39.69
CA LYS A 385 -10.98 -2.16 41.16
C LYS A 385 -10.78 -0.70 41.54
#